data_AF-A0A846B4E1-F1
#
_entry.id   AF-A0A846B4E1-F1
#
_cell.length_a   1.000
_cell.length_b   1.000
_cell.length_c   1.000
_cell.angle_alpha   90.00
_cell.angle_beta   90.00
_cell.angle_gamma   90.00
#
_symmetry.space_group_name_H-M   'P 1'
#
loop_
_entity.id
_entity.type
_entity.pdbx_description
1 polymer ?
#
loop_
_entity_poly.entity_id
_entity_poly.type
_entity_poly.pdbx_seq_one_letter_code
_entity_poly.pdbx_strand_id
1 'polypeptide(L)' 'MKIQQKKSIYEYFNELEDPRVYITKGHQLIDIITITICAVICGAAY' A
#
# COMPACT_ATOMS: atom_id res chain seq x y z
N MET A 1 0.01 23.15 24.58
CA MET A 1 0.60 22.15 23.66
C MET A 1 -0.55 21.35 23.06
N LYS A 2 -0.88 21.53 21.78
CA LYS A 2 -1.99 20.78 21.16
C LYS A 2 -1.53 19.34 20.96
N ILE A 3 -2.12 18.41 21.70
CA ILE A 3 -1.92 16.97 21.48
C ILE A 3 -2.66 16.65 20.19
N GLN A 4 -1.93 16.50 19.08
CA GLN A 4 -2.51 15.97 17.86
C GLN A 4 -2.97 14.55 18.16
N GLN A 5 -4.28 14.33 18.14
CA GLN A 5 -4.84 13.00 18.24
C GLN A 5 -4.37 12.19 17.04
N LYS A 6 -3.60 11.15 17.32
CA LYS A 6 -3.07 10.26 16.32
C LYS A 6 -4.24 9.38 15.87
N LYS A 7 -4.75 9.64 14.65
CA LYS A 7 -5.75 8.77 14.03
C LYS A 7 -5.25 7.32 14.11
N SER A 8 -6.13 6.40 14.46
CA SER A 8 -5.84 4.97 14.44
C SER A 8 -5.60 4.48 13.01
N ILE A 9 -4.93 3.34 12.86
CA ILE A 9 -4.76 2.69 11.55
C ILE A 9 -6.12 2.54 10.86
N TYR A 10 -7.13 2.08 11.60
CA TYR A 10 -8.49 1.95 11.09
C TYR A 10 -9.04 3.26 10.51
N GLU A 11 -8.95 4.37 11.24
CA GLU A 11 -9.47 5.67 10.80
C GLU A 11 -8.78 6.18 9.52
N TYR A 12 -7.48 5.91 9.35
CA TYR A 12 -6.77 6.28 8.12
C TYR A 12 -7.23 5.46 6.92
N PHE A 13 -7.40 4.14 7.08
CA PHE A 13 -7.78 3.26 5.97
C PHE A 13 -9.29 3.28 5.66
N ASN A 14 -10.12 3.67 6.63
CA ASN A 14 -11.58 3.73 6.45
C ASN A 14 -12.03 4.84 5.46
N GLU A 15 -11.19 5.86 5.24
CA GLU A 15 -11.46 6.93 4.27
C GLU A 15 -11.04 6.55 2.83
N LEU A 16 -10.35 5.43 2.62
CA LEU A 16 -9.87 4.99 1.31
C LEU A 16 -10.91 4.11 0.61
N GLU A 17 -11.20 4.41 -0.67
CA GLU A 17 -11.99 3.51 -1.51
C GLU A 17 -11.27 2.17 -1.63
N ASP A 18 -11.96 1.07 -1.33
CA ASP A 18 -11.36 -0.25 -1.34
C ASP A 18 -11.01 -0.66 -2.79
N PRO A 19 -9.72 -0.72 -3.16
CA PRO A 19 -9.32 -1.06 -4.53
C PRO A 19 -9.67 -2.52 -4.86
N ARG A 20 -9.99 -3.34 -3.84
CA ARG A 20 -10.48 -4.71 -3.98
C ARG A 20 -11.97 -4.77 -4.34
N VAL A 21 -12.65 -3.66 -4.60
CA VAL A 21 -14.00 -3.74 -5.22
C VAL A 21 -13.89 -4.07 -6.71
N TYR A 22 -12.72 -3.82 -7.34
CA TYR A 22 -12.48 -4.02 -8.77
C TYR A 22 -11.42 -5.11 -9.05
N ILE A 23 -11.36 -6.19 -8.26
CA ILE A 23 -10.25 -7.18 -8.14
C ILE A 23 -9.79 -7.81 -9.47
N THR A 24 -10.54 -7.71 -10.57
CA THR A 24 -10.16 -8.24 -11.88
C THR A 24 -9.24 -7.32 -12.70
N LYS A 25 -8.38 -6.51 -12.05
CA LYS A 25 -7.34 -5.76 -12.77
C LYS A 25 -6.13 -6.67 -13.03
N GLY A 26 -5.89 -6.98 -14.30
CA GLY A 26 -4.65 -7.62 -14.73
C GLY A 26 -3.49 -6.65 -14.54
N HIS A 27 -2.61 -6.94 -13.59
CA HIS A 27 -1.34 -6.24 -13.48
C HIS A 27 -0.38 -6.76 -14.55
N GLN A 28 0.34 -5.86 -15.21
CA GLN A 28 1.35 -6.33 -16.15
C GLN A 28 2.47 -7.02 -15.38
N LEU A 29 2.98 -8.13 -15.93
CA LEU A 29 4.09 -8.86 -15.34
C LEU A 29 5.30 -7.95 -15.09
N ILE A 30 5.54 -6.99 -15.99
CA ILE A 30 6.61 -6.02 -15.85
C ILE A 30 6.45 -5.16 -14.59
N ASP A 31 5.24 -4.71 -14.27
CA ASP A 31 4.96 -3.88 -13.09
C ASP A 31 5.27 -4.67 -11.80
N ILE A 32 4.88 -5.96 -11.77
CA ILE A 32 5.15 -6.85 -10.63
C ILE A 32 6.66 -7.05 -10.43
N ILE A 33 7.39 -7.31 -11.53
CA ILE A 33 8.85 -7.50 -11.49
C ILE A 33 9.55 -6.22 -11.04
N THR A 34 9.12 -5.04 -11.53
CA THR A 34 9.68 -3.75 -11.11
C THR A 34 9.52 -3.52 -9.61
N ILE A 35 8.31 -3.71 -9.07
CA ILE A 35 8.06 -3.57 -7.63
C ILE A 35 8.93 -4.54 -6.82
N THR A 36 9.08 -5.77 -7.31
CA THR A 36 9.89 -6.81 -6.66
C THR A 36 11.37 -6.42 -6.60
N ILE A 37 11.94 -5.92 -7.69
CA ILE A 37 13.33 -5.47 -7.74
C ILE A 37 13.55 -4.30 -6.77
N CYS A 38 12.64 -3.32 -6.76
CA CYS A 38 12.69 -2.21 -5.82
C CYS A 38 12.65 -2.70 -4.36
N ALA A 39 11.78 -3.65 -4.03
CA ALA A 39 11.67 -4.20 -2.69
C ALA A 39 12.96 -4.90 -2.23
N VAL A 40 13.59 -5.68 -3.12
CA VAL A 40 14.84 -6.39 -2.85
C VAL A 40 15.99 -5.40 -2.61
N ILE A 41 16.13 -4.38 -3.47
CA ILE A 41 17.22 -3.39 -3.36
C ILE A 41 17.07 -2.53 -2.10
N CYS A 42 15.84 -2.16 -1.74
CA CYS A 42 15.57 -1.40 -0.52
C CYS A 42 15.68 -2.24 0.77
N GLY A 43 15.94 -3.55 0.67
CA GLY A 43 16.00 -4.46 1.81
C GLY A 43 14.64 -4.72 2.46
N ALA A 44 13.53 -4.37 1.80
CA ALA A 44 12.17 -4.58 2.32
C ALA A 44 11.74 -6.06 2.27
N ALA A 45 12.54 -6.91 1.63
CA ALA A 45 12.34 -8.36 1.56
C ALA A 45 13.00 -9.14 2.72
N TYR A 46 13.71 -8.47 3.64
CA TYR A 46 14.37 -9.04 4.82
C TYR A 46 13.78 -8.40 6.09
#